data_AF-A0A9W8AF47-F1
#
_entry.id   AF-A0A9W8AF47-F1
#
_cell.length_a   1.000
_cell.length_b   1.000
_cell.length_c   1.000
_cell.angle_alpha   90.00
_cell.angle_beta   90.00
_cell.angle_gamma   90.00
#
_symmetry.space_group_name_H-M   'P 1'
#
loop_
_entity.id
_entity.type
_entity.pdbx_description
1 polymer ?
#
loop_
_entity_poly.entity_id
_entity_poly.type
_entity_poly.pdbx_seq_one_letter_code
_entity_poly.pdbx_strand_id
1 'polypeptide(L)'
;MTASEIWFGAQLVAACVGLPLLLVAVFVNVHIFPLLDQFGVPCPASLAGSWQQVYESYVAAPLTTYLLPHLPKPLANFTETLVTSGESLEHLADRAAEGATALYQGLVGSYGCLLSWGTVATTAAAILVRLGVNPATAEAWTGVGGPFPYKTFVIAVSTAVYVFETYLSYRQHRKLKQKSRPATITTIVSQDDFQRANAYGLDKSRFSFIQSFVGQAQTLLFLHFDAIPWLWAHIGEAMWHLAGMDSTYEITQSVAFFMATTFVTTLLSVPFNIYYTFVIEERHGFNKQTLGLFFADMIKGFAVGGAIGIPAISGFLRIIQWAGPSFYLYVWAFVVVLQITLITIYPTLVQPLFNKFTPLEAGDLRTRIEALAARVHFPLTQLYVIDGSRRSAHSNAYFYGFFKQKRIVLYDTLLEHTGTDEICAVLGHELGHWQMNHVAKFFLITQAHTFTLFYLFSRVINSPTMYESFGFHQAAPLLIGFMIFQYLYIPVESLMSFAMNVLSRHNEFEADSYAIRLGYAAPLSTALVKLQLKNLGNMNPDPWYSAYHYSHPPLVERLNAIERVAAEEVKKTG
;
A
#
# COMPACT_ATOMS: atom_id res chain seq x y z
N MET A 1 -14.06 -6.73 -36.79
CA MET A 1 -12.66 -6.75 -36.35
C MET A 1 -11.76 -7.15 -37.50
N THR A 2 -10.82 -6.30 -37.86
CA THR A 2 -9.77 -6.59 -38.85
C THR A 2 -8.70 -7.50 -38.23
N ALA A 3 -7.97 -8.26 -39.06
CA ALA A 3 -6.87 -9.10 -38.57
C ALA A 3 -5.81 -8.31 -37.79
N SER A 4 -5.64 -7.02 -38.08
CA SER A 4 -4.78 -6.08 -37.35
C SER A 4 -5.29 -5.73 -35.94
N GLU A 5 -6.61 -5.66 -35.72
CA GLU A 5 -7.19 -5.39 -34.39
C GLU A 5 -7.07 -6.62 -33.47
N ILE A 6 -7.22 -7.83 -34.03
CA ILE A 6 -6.99 -9.10 -33.31
C ILE A 6 -5.49 -9.25 -32.97
N TRP A 7 -4.61 -8.87 -33.89
CA TRP A 7 -3.16 -8.94 -33.67
C TRP A 7 -2.66 -7.90 -32.65
N PHE A 8 -3.18 -6.68 -32.71
CA PHE A 8 -2.90 -5.63 -31.72
C PHE A 8 -3.47 -5.98 -30.33
N GLY A 9 -4.67 -6.56 -30.27
CA GLY A 9 -5.24 -7.11 -29.03
C GLY A 9 -4.39 -8.24 -28.43
N ALA A 10 -3.83 -9.12 -29.26
CA ALA A 10 -2.90 -10.16 -28.81
C ALA A 10 -1.57 -9.59 -28.29
N GLN A 11 -1.03 -8.55 -28.93
CA GLN A 11 0.16 -7.83 -28.46
C GLN A 11 -0.09 -7.10 -27.13
N LEU A 12 -1.28 -6.55 -26.96
CA LEU A 12 -1.66 -5.86 -25.74
C LEU A 12 -1.86 -6.83 -24.56
N VAL A 13 -2.47 -7.99 -24.80
CA VAL A 13 -2.54 -9.09 -23.83
C VAL A 13 -1.12 -9.56 -23.48
N ALA A 14 -0.21 -9.67 -24.45
CA ALA A 14 1.18 -10.03 -24.18
C ALA A 14 1.96 -8.95 -23.38
N ALA A 15 1.70 -7.66 -23.59
CA ALA A 15 2.43 -6.58 -22.90
C ALA A 15 1.87 -6.25 -21.50
N CYS A 16 0.54 -6.20 -21.36
CA CYS A 16 -0.11 -5.81 -20.11
C CYS A 16 -0.36 -7.01 -19.19
N VAL A 17 -0.58 -8.20 -19.76
CA VAL A 17 -0.82 -9.41 -18.98
C VAL A 17 0.42 -10.31 -19.05
N GLY A 18 1.03 -10.47 -20.23
CA GLY A 18 2.17 -11.38 -20.43
C GLY A 18 3.45 -11.00 -19.71
N LEU A 19 3.88 -9.73 -19.65
CA LEU A 19 5.13 -9.37 -18.94
C LEU A 19 5.00 -9.46 -17.41
N PRO A 20 3.93 -8.96 -16.77
CA PRO A 20 3.68 -9.24 -15.36
C PRO A 20 3.48 -10.74 -15.10
N LEU A 21 2.75 -11.46 -15.95
CA LEU A 21 2.62 -12.93 -15.84
C LEU A 21 3.94 -13.65 -16.04
N LEU A 22 4.86 -13.12 -16.85
CA LEU A 22 6.19 -13.68 -17.05
C LEU A 22 7.04 -13.48 -15.80
N LEU A 23 7.05 -12.28 -15.22
CA LEU A 23 7.75 -12.01 -13.96
C LEU A 23 7.16 -12.82 -12.80
N VAL A 24 5.83 -12.95 -12.78
CA VAL A 24 5.10 -13.87 -11.90
C VAL A 24 5.48 -15.32 -12.20
N ALA A 25 5.55 -15.75 -13.45
CA ALA A 25 5.90 -17.13 -13.82
C ALA A 25 7.34 -17.47 -13.46
N VAL A 26 8.27 -16.53 -13.66
CA VAL A 26 9.67 -16.63 -13.21
C VAL A 26 9.71 -16.74 -11.70
N PHE A 27 9.03 -15.84 -10.99
CA PHE A 27 8.96 -15.88 -9.53
C PHE A 27 8.32 -17.17 -9.01
N VAL A 28 7.25 -17.65 -9.65
CA VAL A 28 6.56 -18.91 -9.34
C VAL A 28 7.50 -20.09 -9.58
N ASN A 29 8.21 -20.15 -10.71
CA ASN A 29 9.08 -21.27 -11.02
C ASN A 29 10.33 -21.31 -10.15
N VAL A 30 10.93 -20.15 -9.86
CA VAL A 30 12.18 -20.07 -9.09
C VAL A 30 11.92 -20.21 -7.59
N HIS A 31 10.79 -19.70 -7.08
CA HIS A 31 10.57 -19.59 -5.65
C HIS A 31 9.33 -20.32 -5.12
N ILE A 32 8.27 -20.52 -5.92
CA ILE A 32 7.01 -21.11 -5.45
C ILE A 32 6.92 -22.60 -5.75
N PHE A 33 7.28 -23.08 -6.94
CA PHE A 33 7.22 -24.52 -7.24
C PHE A 33 8.15 -25.37 -6.35
N PRO A 34 9.41 -24.96 -6.08
CA PRO A 34 10.25 -25.68 -5.11
C PRO A 34 9.66 -25.71 -3.70
N LEU A 35 8.88 -24.68 -3.34
CA LEU A 35 8.19 -24.60 -2.05
C LEU A 35 6.97 -25.54 -1.99
N LEU A 36 6.16 -25.58 -3.05
CA LEU A 36 5.00 -26.47 -3.13
C LEU A 36 5.39 -27.95 -3.10
N ASP A 37 6.53 -28.30 -3.71
CA ASP A 37 7.12 -29.64 -3.64
C ASP A 37 7.52 -30.03 -2.21
N GLN A 38 8.09 -29.10 -1.44
CA GLN A 38 8.42 -29.31 -0.01
C GLN A 38 7.17 -29.55 0.86
N PHE A 39 6.01 -29.03 0.46
CA PHE A 39 4.74 -29.25 1.15
C PHE A 39 3.95 -30.47 0.63
N GLY A 40 4.56 -31.31 -0.21
CA GLY A 40 3.94 -32.53 -0.74
C GLY A 40 2.75 -32.26 -1.67
N VAL A 41 2.68 -31.07 -2.27
CA VAL A 41 1.66 -30.73 -3.27
C VAL A 41 2.22 -31.14 -4.64
N PRO A 42 1.71 -32.22 -5.26
CA PRO A 42 2.24 -32.71 -6.53
C PRO A 42 2.06 -31.66 -7.63
N CYS A 43 3.18 -31.17 -8.18
CA CYS A 43 3.20 -30.25 -9.31
C CYS A 43 3.19 -31.04 -10.64
N PRO A 44 2.49 -30.59 -11.69
CA PRO A 44 2.59 -31.19 -13.01
C PRO A 44 4.03 -31.08 -13.54
N ALA A 45 4.71 -32.20 -13.72
CA ALA A 45 6.13 -32.28 -14.06
C ALA A 45 6.50 -31.89 -15.52
N SER A 46 5.72 -31.04 -16.21
CA SER A 46 5.89 -30.78 -17.65
C SER A 46 6.33 -29.35 -18.02
N LEU A 47 6.77 -28.51 -17.08
CA LEU A 47 7.26 -27.15 -17.37
C LEU A 47 8.75 -26.95 -17.10
N ALA A 48 9.46 -27.94 -16.56
CA ALA A 48 10.88 -27.83 -16.23
C ALA A 48 11.81 -27.84 -17.47
N GLY A 49 11.31 -28.24 -18.64
CA GLY A 49 12.11 -28.48 -19.83
C GLY A 49 11.74 -27.63 -21.05
N SER A 50 11.73 -26.30 -20.94
CA SER A 50 11.76 -25.40 -22.13
C SER A 50 11.97 -23.92 -21.81
N TRP A 51 12.44 -23.54 -20.62
CA TRP A 51 12.56 -22.11 -20.23
C TRP A 51 13.37 -21.26 -21.20
N GLN A 52 14.45 -21.80 -21.76
CA GLN A 52 15.25 -21.12 -22.76
C GLN A 52 14.49 -20.97 -24.10
N GLN A 53 13.70 -21.97 -24.46
CA GLN A 53 12.84 -21.96 -25.64
C GLN A 53 11.67 -20.97 -25.49
N VAL A 54 11.10 -20.82 -24.28
CA VAL A 54 10.03 -19.87 -23.98
C VAL A 54 10.57 -18.44 -23.94
N TYR A 55 11.73 -18.23 -23.30
CA TYR A 55 12.42 -16.94 -23.30
C TYR A 55 12.81 -16.51 -24.73
N GLU A 56 13.41 -17.40 -25.52
CA GLU A 56 13.81 -17.10 -26.90
C GLU A 56 12.60 -16.83 -27.81
N SER A 57 11.53 -17.62 -27.70
CA SER A 57 10.37 -17.52 -28.61
C SER A 57 9.39 -16.40 -28.27
N TYR A 58 9.24 -16.05 -26.99
CA TYR A 58 8.16 -15.13 -26.54
C TYR A 58 8.65 -13.85 -25.87
N VAL A 59 9.95 -13.74 -25.58
CA VAL A 59 10.54 -12.56 -24.91
C VAL A 59 11.65 -11.96 -25.77
N ALA A 60 12.71 -12.72 -26.04
CA ALA A 60 13.87 -12.22 -26.79
C ALA A 60 13.52 -11.94 -28.27
N ALA A 61 12.84 -12.85 -28.96
CA ALA A 61 12.45 -12.62 -30.36
C ALA A 61 11.51 -11.41 -30.52
N PRO A 62 10.45 -11.21 -29.72
CA PRO A 62 9.61 -10.02 -29.86
C PRO A 62 10.30 -8.71 -29.49
N LEU A 63 11.11 -8.67 -28.43
CA LEU A 63 11.88 -7.49 -28.02
C LEU A 63 12.88 -7.06 -29.09
N THR A 64 13.59 -8.04 -29.68
CA THR A 64 14.63 -7.78 -30.69
C THR A 64 14.03 -7.42 -32.05
N THR A 65 12.94 -8.09 -32.45
CA THR A 65 12.33 -7.91 -33.78
C THR A 65 11.38 -6.71 -33.84
N TYR A 66 10.64 -6.39 -32.77
CA TYR A 66 9.58 -5.39 -32.83
C TYR A 66 9.78 -4.18 -31.91
N LEU A 67 10.66 -4.24 -30.89
CA LEU A 67 10.87 -3.12 -29.96
C LEU A 67 12.20 -2.42 -30.21
N LEU A 68 13.30 -3.18 -30.32
CA LEU A 68 14.67 -2.68 -30.47
C LEU A 68 14.87 -1.68 -31.64
N PRO A 69 14.25 -1.86 -32.83
CA PRO A 69 14.39 -0.91 -33.94
C PRO A 69 13.70 0.44 -33.71
N HIS A 70 12.80 0.53 -32.72
CA HIS A 70 11.97 1.69 -32.46
C HIS A 70 12.31 2.40 -31.15
N LEU A 71 13.31 1.90 -30.41
CA LEU A 71 13.79 2.51 -29.17
C LEU A 71 14.78 3.66 -29.46
N PRO A 72 14.78 4.75 -28.68
CA PRO A 72 15.84 5.76 -28.74
C PRO A 72 17.20 5.13 -28.43
N LYS A 73 18.29 5.55 -29.09
CA LYS A 73 19.64 4.96 -28.97
C LYS A 73 20.10 4.61 -27.54
N PRO A 74 19.86 5.43 -26.50
CA PRO A 74 20.23 5.07 -25.13
C PRO A 74 19.46 3.86 -24.59
N LEU A 75 18.16 3.75 -24.92
CA LEU A 75 17.31 2.62 -24.55
C LEU A 75 17.56 1.40 -25.43
N ALA A 76 17.85 1.59 -26.73
CA ALA A 76 18.23 0.51 -27.63
C ALA A 76 19.52 -0.16 -27.13
N ASN A 77 20.54 0.63 -26.78
CA ASN A 77 21.79 0.11 -26.21
C ASN A 77 21.57 -0.57 -24.85
N PHE A 78 20.73 0.00 -23.97
CA PHE A 78 20.38 -0.61 -22.68
C PHE A 78 19.65 -1.94 -22.84
N THR A 79 18.72 -2.02 -23.80
CA THR A 79 17.91 -3.21 -24.09
C THR A 79 18.76 -4.29 -24.77
N GLU A 80 19.66 -3.90 -25.67
CA GLU A 80 20.65 -4.78 -26.30
C GLU A 80 21.63 -5.34 -25.25
N THR A 81 22.06 -4.51 -24.30
CA THR A 81 22.90 -4.92 -23.16
C THR A 81 22.14 -5.88 -22.23
N LEU A 82 20.85 -5.62 -21.95
CA LEU A 82 19.98 -6.50 -21.15
C LEU A 82 19.76 -7.89 -21.76
N VAL A 83 19.74 -7.98 -23.10
CA VAL A 83 19.55 -9.24 -23.83
C VAL A 83 20.87 -10.01 -23.99
N THR A 84 22.02 -9.33 -24.00
CA THR A 84 23.33 -9.92 -24.33
C THR A 84 24.31 -10.07 -23.16
N SER A 85 24.20 -9.24 -22.11
CA SER A 85 25.14 -9.25 -21.00
C SER A 85 24.56 -10.01 -19.80
N GLY A 86 25.09 -11.19 -19.52
CA GLY A 86 24.84 -11.90 -18.26
C GLY A 86 25.52 -11.24 -17.05
N GLU A 87 25.38 -9.92 -16.88
CA GLU A 87 25.96 -9.15 -15.77
C GLU A 87 24.96 -8.86 -14.63
N SER A 88 25.49 -8.67 -13.42
CA SER A 88 24.69 -8.49 -12.20
C SER A 88 24.16 -7.06 -12.03
N LEU A 89 22.94 -6.96 -11.48
CA LEU A 89 22.17 -5.74 -11.20
C LEU A 89 22.89 -4.66 -10.36
N GLU A 90 23.98 -4.97 -9.67
CA GLU A 90 24.71 -4.03 -8.81
C GLU A 90 25.41 -2.91 -9.61
N HIS A 91 25.99 -3.20 -10.78
CA HIS A 91 26.71 -2.19 -11.58
C HIS A 91 25.79 -1.22 -12.34
N LEU A 92 24.53 -1.60 -12.56
CA LEU A 92 23.53 -0.77 -13.25
C LEU A 92 22.92 0.30 -12.32
N ALA A 93 22.82 0.02 -11.02
CA ALA A 93 22.26 0.93 -10.02
C ALA A 93 23.21 2.09 -9.67
N ASP A 94 24.52 1.85 -9.64
CA ASP A 94 25.51 2.86 -9.23
C ASP A 94 25.61 4.02 -10.24
N ARG A 95 25.50 3.75 -11.55
CA ARG A 95 25.54 4.80 -12.58
C ARG A 95 24.27 5.65 -12.63
N ALA A 96 23.12 5.09 -12.24
CA ALA A 96 21.85 5.82 -12.19
C ALA A 96 21.80 6.80 -11.00
N ALA A 97 22.47 6.45 -9.89
CA ALA A 97 22.55 7.28 -8.69
C ALA A 97 23.42 8.53 -8.86
N GLU A 98 24.48 8.47 -9.66
CA GLU A 98 25.36 9.62 -9.92
C GLU A 98 24.68 10.71 -10.76
N GLY A 99 23.84 10.34 -11.74
CA GLY A 99 23.08 11.29 -12.57
C GLY A 99 21.94 12.01 -11.83
N ALA A 100 21.26 11.30 -10.91
CA ALA A 100 20.16 11.87 -10.12
C ALA A 100 20.62 12.93 -9.10
N THR A 101 21.84 12.78 -8.58
CA THR A 101 22.42 13.69 -7.57
C THR A 101 22.80 15.04 -8.19
N ALA A 102 23.27 15.04 -9.44
CA ALA A 102 23.57 16.27 -10.20
C ALA A 102 22.31 17.06 -10.58
N LEU A 103 21.19 16.37 -10.84
CA LEU A 103 19.91 16.99 -11.18
C LEU A 103 19.28 17.70 -9.97
N TYR A 104 19.39 17.09 -8.79
CA TYR A 104 18.85 17.61 -7.53
C TYR A 104 19.52 18.91 -7.09
N GLN A 105 20.84 19.05 -7.27
CA GLN A 105 21.55 20.28 -6.91
C GLN A 105 21.23 21.48 -7.83
N GLY A 106 20.77 21.23 -9.06
CA GLY A 106 20.30 22.27 -9.97
C GLY A 106 18.90 22.80 -9.66
N LEU A 107 18.04 22.00 -9.02
CA LEU A 107 16.61 22.29 -8.85
C LEU A 107 16.29 23.09 -7.57
N VAL A 108 17.12 23.03 -6.54
CA VAL A 108 16.85 23.67 -5.23
C VAL A 108 17.08 25.20 -5.24
N GLY A 109 17.77 25.73 -6.26
CA GLY A 109 18.15 27.15 -6.31
C GLY A 109 17.15 28.13 -6.93
N SER A 110 16.01 27.68 -7.46
CA SER A 110 15.21 28.52 -8.36
C SER A 110 13.70 28.41 -8.15
N TYR A 111 13.22 29.29 -7.26
CA TYR A 111 11.90 29.94 -7.28
C TYR A 111 10.67 29.13 -6.84
N GLY A 112 10.10 29.55 -5.70
CA GLY A 112 8.72 29.28 -5.34
C GLY A 112 7.80 30.41 -5.82
N CYS A 113 6.70 30.07 -6.49
CA CYS A 113 5.34 30.56 -6.24
C CYS A 113 4.38 29.94 -7.27
N LEU A 114 3.09 29.96 -6.97
CA LEU A 114 1.97 29.48 -7.79
C LEU A 114 2.04 29.96 -9.24
N LEU A 115 2.18 29.05 -10.20
CA LEU A 115 2.29 29.36 -11.63
C LEU A 115 1.23 28.59 -12.42
N SER A 116 0.56 29.30 -13.33
CA SER A 116 -0.34 28.71 -14.32
C SER A 116 0.39 27.63 -15.14
N TRP A 117 -0.31 26.58 -15.63
CA TRP A 117 0.35 25.52 -16.41
C TRP A 117 1.15 26.06 -17.59
N GLY A 118 0.67 27.12 -18.26
CA GLY A 118 1.43 27.79 -19.31
C GLY A 118 2.79 28.26 -18.81
N THR A 119 2.87 28.86 -17.63
CA THR A 119 4.15 29.31 -17.06
C THR A 119 5.03 28.14 -16.61
N VAL A 120 4.46 27.10 -15.99
CA VAL A 120 5.21 25.90 -15.59
C VAL A 120 5.78 25.18 -16.82
N ALA A 121 4.97 25.01 -17.87
CA ALA A 121 5.36 24.40 -19.14
C ALA A 121 6.47 25.19 -19.82
N THR A 122 6.34 26.53 -19.91
CA THR A 122 7.38 27.39 -20.49
C THR A 122 8.67 27.36 -19.68
N THR A 123 8.58 27.37 -18.34
CA THR A 123 9.76 27.27 -17.47
C THR A 123 10.44 25.90 -17.58
N ALA A 124 9.67 24.81 -17.57
CA ALA A 124 10.18 23.46 -17.76
C ALA A 124 10.83 23.28 -19.15
N ALA A 125 10.22 23.84 -20.20
CA ALA A 125 10.76 23.80 -21.56
C ALA A 125 12.11 24.52 -21.61
N ALA A 126 12.18 25.69 -21.00
CA ALA A 126 13.42 26.47 -20.90
C ALA A 126 14.52 25.73 -20.13
N ILE A 127 14.18 25.00 -19.07
CA ILE A 127 15.14 24.15 -18.32
C ILE A 127 15.62 22.99 -19.20
N LEU A 128 14.73 22.28 -19.89
CA LEU A 128 15.08 21.17 -20.78
C LEU A 128 15.99 21.62 -21.93
N VAL A 129 15.71 22.79 -22.52
CA VAL A 129 16.58 23.39 -23.55
C VAL A 129 17.96 23.73 -22.99
N ARG A 130 18.03 24.28 -21.76
CA ARG A 130 19.32 24.52 -21.08
C ARG A 130 20.08 23.23 -20.75
N LEU A 131 19.38 22.12 -20.57
CA LEU A 131 19.95 20.78 -20.38
C LEU A 131 20.30 20.07 -21.70
N GLY A 132 20.14 20.73 -22.85
CA GLY A 132 20.54 20.21 -24.17
C GLY A 132 19.46 19.47 -24.93
N VAL A 133 18.21 19.46 -24.47
CA VAL A 133 17.06 18.92 -25.21
C VAL A 133 16.69 19.88 -26.35
N ASN A 134 16.43 19.36 -27.54
CA ASN A 134 15.99 20.18 -28.67
C ASN A 134 14.72 20.99 -28.31
N PRO A 135 14.63 22.29 -28.64
CA PRO A 135 13.48 23.13 -28.32
C PRO A 135 12.12 22.56 -28.71
N ALA A 136 11.98 21.97 -29.91
CA ALA A 136 10.72 21.37 -30.34
C ALA A 136 10.35 20.13 -29.50
N THR A 137 11.35 19.38 -29.05
CA THR A 137 11.16 18.24 -28.13
C THR A 137 10.82 18.71 -26.73
N ALA A 138 11.47 19.77 -26.25
CA ALA A 138 11.18 20.38 -24.96
C ALA A 138 9.76 20.96 -24.92
N GLU A 139 9.32 21.65 -25.97
CA GLU A 139 7.96 22.16 -26.12
C GLU A 139 6.92 21.03 -26.19
N ALA A 140 7.21 19.97 -26.95
CA ALA A 140 6.33 18.79 -27.03
C ALA A 140 6.21 18.05 -25.70
N TRP A 141 7.32 17.89 -24.95
CA TRP A 141 7.32 17.21 -23.65
C TRP A 141 6.62 18.01 -22.55
N THR A 142 6.60 19.34 -22.69
CA THR A 142 6.01 20.25 -21.71
C THR A 142 4.63 20.74 -22.10
N GLY A 143 4.19 20.48 -23.34
CA GLY A 143 2.88 20.90 -23.84
C GLY A 143 2.75 22.42 -23.98
N VAL A 144 3.84 23.14 -24.25
CA VAL A 144 3.80 24.59 -24.48
C VAL A 144 2.89 24.88 -25.69
N GLY A 145 1.77 25.57 -25.44
CA GLY A 145 0.77 25.90 -26.47
C GLY A 145 -0.33 24.85 -26.73
N GLY A 146 -0.32 23.71 -26.02
CA GLY A 146 -1.32 22.62 -26.15
C GLY A 146 -2.17 22.40 -24.89
N PRO A 147 -3.15 21.48 -24.93
CA PRO A 147 -3.91 21.07 -23.73
C PRO A 147 -2.99 20.41 -22.69
N PHE A 148 -3.40 20.42 -21.42
CA PHE A 148 -2.61 19.84 -20.33
C PHE A 148 -2.33 18.34 -20.58
N PRO A 149 -1.06 17.88 -20.56
CA PRO A 149 -0.70 16.50 -20.89
C PRO A 149 -0.90 15.57 -19.68
N TYR A 150 -2.16 15.22 -19.37
CA TYR A 150 -2.51 14.49 -18.14
C TYR A 150 -1.77 13.16 -17.98
N LYS A 151 -1.68 12.34 -19.04
CA LYS A 151 -1.01 11.03 -19.00
C LYS A 151 0.49 11.16 -18.71
N THR A 152 1.17 12.09 -19.39
CA THR A 152 2.60 12.38 -19.15
C THR A 152 2.81 12.90 -17.73
N PHE A 153 1.95 13.79 -17.25
CA PHE A 153 2.02 14.31 -15.89
C PHE A 153 1.88 13.20 -14.84
N VAL A 154 0.87 12.32 -14.99
CA VAL A 154 0.67 11.17 -14.11
C VAL A 154 1.89 10.25 -14.10
N ILE A 155 2.42 9.90 -15.27
CA ILE A 155 3.60 9.03 -15.38
C ILE A 155 4.81 9.66 -14.68
N ALA A 156 5.06 10.95 -14.92
CA ALA A 156 6.19 11.66 -14.32
C ALA A 156 6.07 11.72 -12.79
N VAL A 157 4.89 12.09 -12.30
CA VAL A 157 4.61 12.20 -10.86
C VAL A 157 4.69 10.84 -10.17
N SER A 158 4.04 9.81 -10.71
CA SER A 158 4.08 8.45 -10.17
C SER A 158 5.52 7.94 -10.10
N THR A 159 6.31 8.18 -11.15
CA THR A 159 7.73 7.79 -11.17
C THR A 159 8.54 8.57 -10.15
N ALA A 160 8.31 9.87 -9.98
CA ALA A 160 9.01 10.69 -9.00
C ALA A 160 8.73 10.22 -7.56
N VAL A 161 7.46 9.92 -7.23
CA VAL A 161 7.07 9.38 -5.92
C VAL A 161 7.73 8.01 -5.71
N TYR A 162 7.67 7.11 -6.70
CA TYR A 162 8.33 5.80 -6.63
C TYR A 162 9.84 5.91 -6.37
N VAL A 163 10.54 6.81 -7.09
CA VAL A 163 11.98 7.04 -6.90
C VAL A 163 12.26 7.57 -5.49
N PHE A 164 11.45 8.51 -4.99
CA PHE A 164 11.59 9.04 -3.64
C PHE A 164 11.40 7.97 -2.56
N GLU A 165 10.34 7.15 -2.65
CA GLU A 165 10.09 6.08 -1.68
C GLU A 165 11.13 4.95 -1.77
N THR A 166 11.62 4.66 -2.97
CA THR A 166 12.74 3.73 -3.20
C THR A 166 14.02 4.24 -2.55
N TYR A 167 14.30 5.55 -2.65
CA TYR A 167 15.44 6.17 -1.98
C TYR A 167 15.34 6.03 -0.45
N LEU A 168 14.18 6.32 0.14
CA LEU A 168 13.96 6.12 1.58
C LEU A 168 14.15 4.65 1.98
N SER A 169 13.58 3.73 1.20
CA SER A 169 13.72 2.29 1.43
C SER A 169 15.16 1.82 1.33
N TYR A 170 15.96 2.38 0.41
CA TYR A 170 17.38 2.11 0.27
C TYR A 170 18.18 2.56 1.50
N ARG A 171 17.89 3.75 2.04
CA ARG A 171 18.51 4.22 3.29
C ARG A 171 18.24 3.25 4.44
N GLN A 172 16.99 2.82 4.58
CA GLN A 172 16.60 1.84 5.58
C GLN A 172 17.30 0.50 5.36
N HIS A 173 17.39 0.03 4.12
CA HIS A 173 18.10 -1.21 3.77
C HIS A 173 19.57 -1.16 4.20
N ARG A 174 20.26 -0.03 3.98
CA ARG A 174 21.64 0.16 4.45
C ARG A 174 21.75 0.12 5.97
N LYS A 175 20.78 0.71 6.68
CA LYS A 175 20.73 0.66 8.16
C LYS A 175 20.57 -0.77 8.67
N LEU A 176 19.70 -1.57 8.04
CA LEU A 176 19.47 -2.97 8.44
C LEU A 176 20.71 -3.87 8.24
N LYS A 177 21.64 -3.50 7.33
CA LYS A 177 22.92 -4.22 7.16
C LYS A 177 23.91 -3.97 8.31
N GLN A 178 23.68 -2.98 9.17
CA GLN A 178 24.56 -2.69 10.29
C GLN A 178 24.43 -3.78 11.37
N LYS A 179 25.55 -4.40 11.76
CA LYS A 179 25.57 -5.49 12.75
C LYS A 179 25.67 -4.99 14.19
N SER A 180 26.12 -3.75 14.40
CA SER A 180 26.26 -3.15 15.73
C SER A 180 24.94 -2.59 16.24
N ARG A 181 24.63 -2.91 17.50
CA ARG A 181 23.50 -2.32 18.23
C ARG A 181 23.80 -0.86 18.60
N PRO A 182 22.83 0.06 18.50
CA PRO A 182 22.90 1.37 19.15
C PRO A 182 23.14 1.24 20.65
N ALA A 183 23.97 2.12 21.22
CA ALA A 183 24.31 2.09 22.64
C ALA A 183 23.08 2.18 23.58
N THR A 184 21.99 2.78 23.11
CA THR A 184 20.73 2.94 23.85
C THR A 184 19.96 1.64 24.07
N ILE A 185 20.19 0.60 23.27
CA ILE A 185 19.45 -0.67 23.36
C ILE A 185 20.31 -1.85 23.81
N THR A 186 21.61 -1.64 24.06
CA THR A 186 22.55 -2.73 24.38
C THR A 186 22.23 -3.43 25.70
N THR A 187 21.61 -2.72 26.64
CA THR A 187 21.16 -3.21 27.95
C THR A 187 19.82 -3.93 27.90
N ILE A 188 19.02 -3.71 26.84
CA ILE A 188 17.63 -4.14 26.75
C ILE A 188 17.48 -5.32 25.78
N VAL A 189 18.24 -5.32 24.68
CA VAL A 189 18.09 -6.30 23.60
C VAL A 189 19.39 -7.06 23.43
N SER A 190 19.34 -8.39 23.38
CA SER A 190 20.53 -9.21 23.13
C SER A 190 21.12 -8.98 21.72
N GLN A 191 22.39 -9.33 21.53
CA GLN A 191 23.01 -9.23 20.20
C GLN A 191 22.36 -10.19 19.18
N ASP A 192 21.91 -11.36 19.64
CA ASP A 192 21.24 -12.35 18.81
C ASP A 192 19.87 -11.86 18.33
N ASP A 193 19.04 -11.36 19.25
CA ASP A 193 17.71 -10.82 18.92
C ASP A 193 17.79 -9.65 17.94
N PHE A 194 18.78 -8.77 18.10
CA PHE A 194 19.03 -7.68 17.17
C PHE A 194 19.40 -8.18 15.76
N GLN A 195 20.26 -9.20 15.67
CA GLN A 195 20.64 -9.79 14.39
C GLN A 195 19.46 -10.51 13.72
N ARG A 196 18.63 -11.20 14.50
CA ARG A 196 17.38 -11.82 14.00
C ARG A 196 16.40 -10.77 13.47
N ALA A 197 16.18 -9.69 14.21
CA ALA A 197 15.32 -8.59 13.78
C ALA A 197 15.84 -7.93 12.48
N ASN A 198 17.16 -7.72 12.37
CA ASN A 198 17.77 -7.20 11.15
C ASN A 198 17.68 -8.18 9.98
N ALA A 199 17.85 -9.48 10.21
CA ALA A 199 17.70 -10.50 9.17
C ALA A 199 16.26 -10.53 8.62
N TYR A 200 15.26 -10.50 9.50
CA TYR A 200 13.85 -10.39 9.13
C TYR A 200 13.57 -9.09 8.35
N GLY A 201 14.06 -7.95 8.85
CA GLY A 201 13.96 -6.66 8.18
C GLY A 201 14.62 -6.64 6.80
N LEU A 202 15.78 -7.29 6.63
CA LEU A 202 16.49 -7.39 5.35
C LEU A 202 15.71 -8.23 4.32
N ASP A 203 15.15 -9.36 4.74
CA ASP A 203 14.33 -10.20 3.86
C ASP A 203 13.09 -9.45 3.39
N LYS A 204 12.38 -8.76 4.30
CA LYS A 204 11.24 -7.89 3.95
C LYS A 204 11.64 -6.74 3.04
N SER A 205 12.78 -6.10 3.31
CA SER A 205 13.28 -4.99 2.51
C SER A 205 13.62 -5.43 1.08
N ARG A 206 14.32 -6.57 0.90
CA ARG A 206 14.63 -7.14 -0.42
C ARG A 206 13.36 -7.47 -1.21
N PHE A 207 12.41 -8.13 -0.55
CA PHE A 207 11.12 -8.44 -1.15
C PHE A 207 10.35 -7.18 -1.56
N SER A 208 10.31 -6.17 -0.70
CA SER A 208 9.66 -4.89 -0.97
C SER A 208 10.24 -4.18 -2.20
N PHE A 209 11.56 -4.21 -2.42
CA PHE A 209 12.15 -3.63 -3.63
C PHE A 209 11.64 -4.31 -4.91
N ILE A 210 11.62 -5.65 -4.92
CA ILE A 210 11.15 -6.42 -6.07
C ILE A 210 9.67 -6.15 -6.31
N GLN A 211 8.84 -6.27 -5.28
CA GLN A 211 7.40 -6.06 -5.39
C GLN A 211 7.07 -4.64 -5.85
N SER A 212 7.74 -3.62 -5.30
CA SER A 212 7.50 -2.22 -5.68
C SER A 212 7.94 -1.94 -7.11
N PHE A 213 9.08 -2.50 -7.54
CA PHE A 213 9.55 -2.37 -8.91
C PHE A 213 8.57 -3.02 -9.90
N VAL A 214 8.13 -4.25 -9.65
CA VAL A 214 7.15 -4.94 -10.52
C VAL A 214 5.83 -4.17 -10.55
N GLY A 215 5.33 -3.68 -9.42
CA GLY A 215 4.11 -2.87 -9.35
C GLY A 215 4.22 -1.54 -10.12
N GLN A 216 5.36 -0.86 -10.01
CA GLN A 216 5.60 0.37 -10.78
C GLN A 216 5.71 0.08 -12.27
N ALA A 217 6.44 -0.97 -12.67
CA ALA A 217 6.55 -1.39 -14.06
C ALA A 217 5.17 -1.72 -14.64
N GLN A 218 4.35 -2.50 -13.92
CA GLN A 218 2.98 -2.81 -14.32
C GLN A 218 2.16 -1.54 -14.51
N THR A 219 2.22 -0.59 -13.58
CA THR A 219 1.49 0.69 -13.68
C THR A 219 1.92 1.47 -14.92
N LEU A 220 3.23 1.60 -15.17
CA LEU A 220 3.75 2.31 -16.35
C LEU A 220 3.34 1.63 -17.65
N LEU A 221 3.37 0.30 -17.72
CA LEU A 221 2.93 -0.46 -18.90
C LEU A 221 1.44 -0.28 -19.14
N PHE A 222 0.61 -0.37 -18.10
CA PHE A 222 -0.86 -0.21 -18.21
C PHE A 222 -1.23 1.18 -18.72
N LEU A 223 -0.55 2.21 -18.23
CA LEU A 223 -0.73 3.58 -18.68
C LEU A 223 -0.19 3.75 -20.10
N HIS A 224 1.04 3.32 -20.38
CA HIS A 224 1.68 3.54 -21.68
C HIS A 224 0.89 2.89 -22.82
N PHE A 225 0.47 1.65 -22.64
CA PHE A 225 -0.25 0.86 -23.64
C PHE A 225 -1.77 1.03 -23.62
N ASP A 226 -2.31 1.95 -22.81
CA ASP A 226 -3.76 2.19 -22.76
C ASP A 226 -4.57 0.91 -22.46
N ALA A 227 -4.06 0.11 -21.52
CA ALA A 227 -4.69 -1.15 -21.08
C ALA A 227 -6.10 -0.93 -20.50
N ILE A 228 -6.33 0.23 -19.87
CA ILE A 228 -7.60 0.61 -19.26
C ILE A 228 -8.68 0.80 -20.32
N PRO A 229 -8.52 1.65 -21.35
CA PRO A 229 -9.45 1.73 -22.49
C PRO A 229 -9.71 0.37 -23.15
N TRP A 230 -8.66 -0.40 -23.38
CA TRP A 230 -8.80 -1.70 -24.03
C TRP A 230 -9.69 -2.64 -23.22
N LEU A 231 -9.42 -2.79 -21.93
CA LEU A 231 -10.20 -3.67 -21.07
C LEU A 231 -11.64 -3.17 -20.93
N TRP A 232 -11.84 -1.86 -20.82
CA TRP A 232 -13.16 -1.24 -20.81
C TRP A 232 -13.97 -1.61 -22.06
N ALA A 233 -13.38 -1.45 -23.25
CA ALA A 233 -14.02 -1.75 -24.52
C ALA A 233 -14.38 -3.24 -24.65
N HIS A 234 -13.46 -4.14 -24.31
CA HIS A 234 -13.70 -5.60 -24.41
C HIS A 234 -14.78 -6.08 -23.45
N ILE A 235 -14.89 -5.48 -22.27
CA ILE A 235 -15.97 -5.78 -21.34
C ILE A 235 -17.31 -5.29 -21.90
N GLY A 236 -17.35 -4.10 -22.50
CA GLY A 236 -18.53 -3.57 -23.17
C GLY A 236 -18.98 -4.47 -24.34
N GLU A 237 -18.05 -4.90 -25.19
CA GLU A 237 -18.33 -5.82 -26.30
C GLU A 237 -18.85 -7.17 -25.79
N ALA A 238 -18.21 -7.74 -24.77
CA ALA A 238 -18.66 -9.00 -24.17
C ALA A 238 -20.08 -8.87 -23.59
N MET A 239 -20.38 -7.77 -22.89
CA MET A 239 -21.72 -7.51 -22.35
C MET A 239 -22.77 -7.35 -23.45
N TRP A 240 -22.43 -6.66 -24.53
CA TRP A 240 -23.29 -6.54 -25.71
C TRP A 240 -23.58 -7.92 -26.33
N HIS A 241 -22.55 -8.72 -26.58
CA HIS A 241 -22.71 -10.03 -27.22
C HIS A 241 -23.40 -11.08 -26.35
N LEU A 242 -23.17 -11.07 -25.03
CA LEU A 242 -23.71 -12.08 -24.12
C LEU A 242 -25.10 -11.74 -23.59
N ALA A 243 -25.40 -10.45 -23.41
CA ALA A 243 -26.62 -10.02 -22.72
C ALA A 243 -27.40 -8.91 -23.44
N GLY A 244 -26.95 -8.46 -24.62
CA GLY A 244 -27.59 -7.37 -25.35
C GLY A 244 -27.53 -6.02 -24.62
N MET A 245 -26.62 -5.89 -23.64
CA MET A 245 -26.46 -4.66 -22.86
C MET A 245 -25.60 -3.68 -23.64
N ASP A 246 -26.19 -2.56 -24.05
CA ASP A 246 -25.49 -1.48 -24.74
C ASP A 246 -24.88 -0.47 -23.75
N SER A 247 -24.40 0.66 -24.28
CA SER A 247 -23.79 1.75 -23.51
C SER A 247 -24.74 2.40 -22.50
N THR A 248 -26.05 2.14 -22.53
CA THR A 248 -26.99 2.64 -21.50
C THR A 248 -26.78 1.96 -20.15
N TYR A 249 -26.13 0.79 -20.12
CA TYR A 249 -25.79 0.03 -18.91
C TYR A 249 -24.40 0.35 -18.35
N GLU A 250 -23.98 1.62 -18.42
CA GLU A 250 -22.63 2.08 -17.99
C GLU A 250 -22.26 1.66 -16.56
N ILE A 251 -23.21 1.72 -15.61
CA ILE A 251 -22.95 1.30 -14.21
C ILE A 251 -22.60 -0.19 -14.16
N THR A 252 -23.34 -1.03 -14.88
CA THR A 252 -23.09 -2.47 -14.95
C THR A 252 -21.72 -2.75 -15.57
N GLN A 253 -21.37 -2.04 -16.66
CA GLN A 253 -20.05 -2.14 -17.28
C GLN A 253 -18.94 -1.69 -16.33
N SER A 254 -19.17 -0.62 -15.56
CA SER A 254 -18.24 -0.12 -14.54
C SER A 254 -18.01 -1.14 -13.43
N VAL A 255 -19.08 -1.78 -12.95
CA VAL A 255 -18.97 -2.87 -11.96
C VAL A 255 -18.23 -4.07 -12.53
N ALA A 256 -18.57 -4.51 -13.75
CA ALA A 256 -17.88 -5.61 -14.41
C ALA A 256 -16.39 -5.31 -14.61
N PHE A 257 -16.06 -4.10 -15.04
CA PHE A 257 -14.71 -3.59 -15.16
C PHE A 257 -13.96 -3.59 -13.83
N PHE A 258 -14.58 -3.07 -12.77
CA PHE A 258 -13.99 -3.08 -11.43
C PHE A 258 -13.74 -4.50 -10.92
N MET A 259 -14.67 -5.43 -11.12
CA MET A 259 -14.52 -6.82 -10.70
C MET A 259 -13.44 -7.55 -11.50
N ALA A 260 -13.38 -7.33 -12.82
CA ALA A 260 -12.37 -7.91 -13.69
C ALA A 260 -10.96 -7.40 -13.34
N THR A 261 -10.80 -6.08 -13.18
CA THR A 261 -9.53 -5.47 -12.77
C THR A 261 -9.10 -5.93 -11.36
N THR A 262 -10.02 -6.01 -10.41
CA THR A 262 -9.75 -6.54 -9.05
C THR A 262 -9.32 -8.01 -9.10
N PHE A 263 -9.98 -8.83 -9.92
CA PHE A 263 -9.63 -10.23 -10.09
C PHE A 263 -8.24 -10.41 -10.71
N VAL A 264 -7.93 -9.70 -11.79
CA VAL A 264 -6.61 -9.74 -12.45
C VAL A 264 -5.50 -9.27 -11.51
N THR A 265 -5.70 -8.16 -10.80
CA THR A 265 -4.70 -7.63 -9.86
C THR A 265 -4.50 -8.56 -8.67
N THR A 266 -5.56 -9.18 -8.16
CA THR A 266 -5.45 -10.20 -7.11
C THR A 266 -4.65 -11.39 -7.62
N LEU A 267 -4.95 -11.91 -8.81
CA LEU A 267 -4.23 -13.03 -9.41
C LEU A 267 -2.73 -12.75 -9.56
N LEU A 268 -2.37 -11.55 -10.05
CA LEU A 268 -0.97 -11.12 -10.18
C LEU A 268 -0.27 -10.96 -8.82
N SER A 269 -1.02 -10.68 -7.74
CA SER A 269 -0.47 -10.56 -6.38
C SER A 269 -0.27 -11.91 -5.68
N VAL A 270 -0.98 -12.96 -6.09
CA VAL A 270 -0.95 -14.29 -5.41
C VAL A 270 0.48 -14.81 -5.21
N PRO A 271 1.38 -14.82 -6.21
CA PRO A 271 2.74 -15.32 -6.02
C PRO A 271 3.50 -14.57 -4.94
N PHE A 272 3.42 -13.23 -4.95
CA PHE A 272 4.07 -12.38 -3.96
C PHE A 272 3.52 -12.67 -2.55
N ASN A 273 2.20 -12.82 -2.42
CA ASN A 273 1.55 -13.14 -1.15
C ASN A 273 1.95 -14.52 -0.62
N ILE A 274 2.06 -15.53 -1.50
CA ILE A 274 2.51 -16.87 -1.12
C ILE A 274 3.97 -16.81 -0.67
N TYR A 275 4.86 -16.14 -1.41
CA TYR A 275 6.26 -16.04 -0.99
C TYR A 275 6.43 -15.29 0.33
N TYR A 276 5.72 -14.17 0.49
CA TYR A 276 5.75 -13.44 1.74
C TYR A 276 5.33 -14.33 2.91
N THR A 277 4.21 -15.04 2.77
CA THR A 277 3.63 -15.84 3.86
C THR A 277 4.38 -17.15 4.10
N PHE A 278 4.65 -17.93 3.07
CA PHE A 278 5.17 -19.29 3.20
C PHE A 278 6.69 -19.39 3.02
N VAL A 279 7.38 -18.29 2.68
CA VAL A 279 8.86 -18.24 2.64
C VAL A 279 9.41 -17.26 3.66
N ILE A 280 9.00 -15.99 3.62
CA ILE A 280 9.56 -14.98 4.53
C ILE A 280 9.02 -15.20 5.95
N GLU A 281 7.71 -15.14 6.13
CA GLU A 281 7.10 -15.31 7.45
C GLU A 281 7.36 -16.70 8.03
N GLU A 282 7.37 -17.76 7.22
CA GLU A 282 7.74 -19.12 7.63
C GLU A 282 9.20 -19.20 8.10
N ARG A 283 10.17 -18.66 7.32
CA ARG A 283 11.60 -18.65 7.68
C ARG A 283 11.85 -18.01 9.04
N HIS A 284 11.09 -16.96 9.36
CA HIS A 284 11.20 -16.23 10.62
C HIS A 284 10.24 -16.74 11.71
N GLY A 285 9.54 -17.85 11.46
CA GLY A 285 8.72 -18.58 12.43
C GLY A 285 7.34 -17.96 12.72
N PHE A 286 6.95 -16.95 11.95
CA PHE A 286 5.70 -16.20 12.13
C PHE A 286 4.50 -16.86 11.47
N ASN A 287 4.68 -17.50 10.32
CA ASN A 287 3.56 -18.12 9.63
C ASN A 287 3.00 -19.31 10.44
N LYS A 288 1.66 -19.35 10.54
CA LYS A 288 0.89 -20.47 11.11
C LYS A 288 -0.24 -20.91 10.17
N GLN A 289 -0.40 -20.25 9.02
CA GLN A 289 -1.42 -20.59 8.04
C GLN A 289 -1.01 -21.83 7.23
N THR A 290 -1.99 -22.65 6.89
CA THR A 290 -1.85 -23.66 5.84
C THR A 290 -2.24 -23.08 4.49
N LEU A 291 -1.78 -23.68 3.39
CA LEU A 291 -2.18 -23.27 2.03
C LEU A 291 -3.70 -23.32 1.83
N GLY A 292 -4.37 -24.33 2.39
CA GLY A 292 -5.83 -24.45 2.33
C GLY A 292 -6.54 -23.29 3.03
N LEU A 293 -6.07 -22.90 4.22
CA LEU A 293 -6.62 -21.74 4.93
C LEU A 293 -6.34 -20.43 4.17
N PHE A 294 -5.15 -20.28 3.60
CA PHE A 294 -4.76 -19.10 2.81
C PHE A 294 -5.68 -18.86 1.61
N PHE A 295 -5.91 -19.88 0.77
CA PHE A 295 -6.81 -19.75 -0.38
C PHE A 295 -8.29 -19.63 0.04
N ALA A 296 -8.70 -20.32 1.11
CA ALA A 296 -10.04 -20.16 1.66
C ALA A 296 -10.30 -18.72 2.13
N ASP A 297 -9.34 -18.10 2.80
CA ASP A 297 -9.44 -16.70 3.23
C ASP A 297 -9.44 -15.75 2.02
N MET A 298 -8.65 -16.02 0.98
CA MET A 298 -8.66 -15.25 -0.26
C MET A 298 -10.02 -15.27 -0.95
N ILE A 299 -10.62 -16.45 -1.12
CA ILE A 299 -11.95 -16.62 -1.75
C ILE A 299 -13.04 -15.93 -0.92
N LYS A 300 -13.03 -16.12 0.41
CA LYS A 300 -13.97 -15.44 1.31
C LYS A 300 -13.80 -13.92 1.25
N GLY A 301 -12.56 -13.44 1.22
CA GLY A 301 -12.22 -12.02 1.08
C GLY A 301 -12.79 -11.44 -0.21
N PHE A 302 -12.62 -12.13 -1.34
CA PHE A 302 -13.17 -11.71 -2.62
C PHE A 302 -14.71 -11.70 -2.61
N ALA A 303 -15.35 -12.72 -2.02
CA ALA A 303 -16.80 -12.80 -1.92
C ALA A 303 -17.40 -11.68 -1.04
N VAL A 304 -16.82 -11.45 0.14
CA VAL A 304 -17.24 -10.36 1.04
C VAL A 304 -16.97 -8.99 0.40
N GLY A 305 -15.80 -8.84 -0.21
CA GLY A 305 -15.42 -7.62 -0.93
C GLY A 305 -16.36 -7.31 -2.08
N GLY A 306 -16.75 -8.31 -2.88
CA GLY A 306 -17.76 -8.16 -3.93
C GLY A 306 -19.15 -7.81 -3.37
N ALA A 307 -19.58 -8.49 -2.31
CA ALA A 307 -20.89 -8.27 -1.69
C ALA A 307 -21.07 -6.84 -1.16
N ILE A 308 -20.00 -6.21 -0.67
CA ILE A 308 -20.01 -4.82 -0.18
C ILE A 308 -19.68 -3.83 -1.31
N GLY A 309 -18.66 -4.13 -2.11
CA GLY A 309 -18.10 -3.25 -3.12
C GLY A 309 -19.03 -3.02 -4.31
N ILE A 310 -19.74 -4.05 -4.78
CA ILE A 310 -20.66 -3.94 -5.93
C ILE A 310 -21.80 -2.95 -5.62
N PRO A 311 -22.56 -3.07 -4.51
CA PRO A 311 -23.57 -2.08 -4.14
C PRO A 311 -22.98 -0.69 -3.89
N ALA A 312 -21.81 -0.61 -3.24
CA ALA A 312 -21.15 0.65 -2.93
C ALA A 312 -20.78 1.44 -4.19
N ILE A 313 -20.12 0.80 -5.16
CA ILE A 313 -19.73 1.42 -6.43
C ILE A 313 -20.96 1.77 -7.26
N SER A 314 -21.95 0.88 -7.30
CA SER A 314 -23.21 1.15 -8.01
C SER A 314 -23.92 2.38 -7.45
N GLY A 315 -24.01 2.48 -6.11
CA GLY A 315 -24.57 3.64 -5.41
C GLY A 315 -23.77 4.91 -5.67
N PHE A 316 -22.45 4.84 -5.57
CA PHE A 316 -21.53 5.95 -5.86
C PHE A 316 -21.76 6.51 -7.27
N LEU A 317 -21.71 5.67 -8.30
CA LEU A 317 -21.89 6.09 -9.69
C LEU A 317 -23.31 6.60 -9.95
N ARG A 318 -24.32 5.94 -9.36
CA ARG A 318 -25.72 6.36 -9.50
C ARG A 318 -25.96 7.75 -8.90
N ILE A 319 -25.34 8.07 -7.77
CA ILE A 319 -25.44 9.40 -7.16
C ILE A 319 -24.77 10.45 -8.05
N ILE A 320 -23.62 10.16 -8.66
CA ILE A 320 -22.96 11.08 -9.60
C ILE A 320 -23.87 11.39 -10.79
N GLN A 321 -24.51 10.37 -11.38
CA GLN A 321 -25.45 10.56 -12.49
C GLN A 321 -26.69 11.37 -12.08
N TRP A 322 -27.19 11.18 -10.86
CA TRP A 322 -28.44 11.77 -10.40
C TRP A 322 -28.28 13.22 -9.90
N ALA A 323 -27.22 13.50 -9.14
CA ALA A 323 -27.11 14.73 -8.35
C ALA A 323 -26.58 15.96 -9.14
N GLY A 324 -26.22 15.79 -10.42
CA GLY A 324 -25.77 16.88 -11.29
C GLY A 324 -24.51 17.58 -10.74
N PRO A 325 -24.32 18.90 -10.96
CA PRO A 325 -23.09 19.62 -10.58
C PRO A 325 -22.75 19.58 -9.08
N SER A 326 -23.74 19.33 -8.21
CA SER A 326 -23.55 19.26 -6.76
C SER A 326 -23.30 17.84 -6.25
N PHE A 327 -23.03 16.86 -7.14
CA PHE A 327 -22.85 15.46 -6.75
C PHE A 327 -21.81 15.24 -5.65
N TYR A 328 -20.75 16.06 -5.60
CA TYR A 328 -19.67 15.91 -4.64
C TYR A 328 -20.16 15.89 -3.19
N LEU A 329 -21.20 16.68 -2.88
CA LEU A 329 -21.79 16.73 -1.54
C LEU A 329 -22.56 15.44 -1.21
N TYR A 330 -23.35 14.93 -2.17
CA TYR A 330 -24.16 13.73 -1.97
C TYR A 330 -23.30 12.46 -1.94
N VAL A 331 -22.28 12.38 -2.80
CA VAL A 331 -21.29 11.31 -2.79
C VAL A 331 -20.50 11.32 -1.48
N TRP A 332 -20.07 12.49 -1.02
CA TRP A 332 -19.41 12.62 0.28
C TRP A 332 -20.31 12.13 1.41
N ALA A 333 -21.56 12.59 1.49
CA ALA A 333 -22.51 12.15 2.50
C ALA A 333 -22.77 10.63 2.43
N PHE A 334 -22.89 10.07 1.22
CA PHE A 334 -23.03 8.63 1.01
C PHE A 334 -21.81 7.85 1.53
N VAL A 335 -20.60 8.31 1.22
CA VAL A 335 -19.35 7.69 1.70
C VAL A 335 -19.22 7.80 3.21
N VAL A 336 -19.57 8.92 3.82
CA VAL A 336 -19.61 9.09 5.29
C VAL A 336 -20.53 8.05 5.93
N VAL A 337 -21.76 7.92 5.41
CA VAL A 337 -22.74 6.94 5.92
C VAL A 337 -22.23 5.52 5.74
N LEU A 338 -21.68 5.20 4.57
CA LEU A 338 -21.09 3.89 4.28
C LEU A 338 -19.92 3.58 5.22
N GLN A 339 -19.01 4.52 5.46
CA GLN A 339 -17.88 4.37 6.37
C GLN A 339 -18.33 4.13 7.81
N ILE A 340 -19.25 4.94 8.35
CA ILE A 340 -19.80 4.75 9.70
C ILE A 340 -20.47 3.38 9.83
N THR A 341 -21.23 2.99 8.81
CA THR A 341 -21.89 1.69 8.73
C THR A 341 -20.86 0.56 8.77
N LEU A 342 -19.82 0.62 7.93
CA LEU A 342 -18.78 -0.40 7.88
C LEU A 342 -17.92 -0.45 9.14
N ILE A 343 -17.54 0.69 9.74
CA ILE A 343 -16.80 0.72 11.01
C ILE A 343 -17.60 0.05 12.14
N THR A 344 -18.93 0.15 12.08
CA THR A 344 -19.84 -0.47 13.07
C THR A 344 -20.04 -1.96 12.81
N ILE A 345 -20.25 -2.34 11.55
CA ILE A 345 -20.61 -3.70 11.15
C ILE A 345 -19.40 -4.61 10.99
N TYR A 346 -18.26 -4.09 10.56
CA TYR A 346 -17.09 -4.90 10.20
C TYR A 346 -16.59 -5.78 11.36
N PRO A 347 -16.38 -5.27 12.59
CA PRO A 347 -15.93 -6.12 13.69
C PRO A 347 -16.96 -7.17 14.14
N THR A 348 -18.25 -6.95 13.87
CA THR A 348 -19.34 -7.77 14.40
C THR A 348 -19.87 -8.80 13.40
N LEU A 349 -19.88 -8.49 12.11
CA LEU A 349 -20.36 -9.40 11.06
C LEU A 349 -19.25 -9.90 10.14
N VAL A 350 -18.25 -9.07 9.82
CA VAL A 350 -17.22 -9.45 8.84
C VAL A 350 -16.07 -10.19 9.51
N GLN A 351 -15.47 -9.65 10.56
CA GLN A 351 -14.34 -10.30 11.23
C GLN A 351 -14.64 -11.71 11.73
N PRO A 352 -15.83 -12.03 12.29
CA PRO A 352 -16.16 -13.39 12.71
C PRO A 352 -16.24 -14.43 11.58
N LEU A 353 -16.34 -14.01 10.32
CA LEU A 353 -16.24 -14.93 9.16
C LEU A 353 -14.82 -15.48 8.97
N PHE A 354 -13.82 -14.76 9.49
CA PHE A 354 -12.40 -15.10 9.36
C PHE A 354 -11.82 -15.63 10.67
N ASN A 355 -12.18 -15.05 11.81
CA ASN A 355 -11.59 -15.36 13.12
C ASN A 355 -12.64 -15.80 14.12
N LYS A 356 -12.24 -16.64 15.07
CA LYS A 356 -13.05 -17.02 16.22
C LYS A 356 -12.84 -16.01 17.34
N PHE A 357 -13.95 -15.47 17.84
CA PHE A 357 -13.97 -14.60 19.01
C PHE A 357 -14.51 -15.40 20.19
N THR A 358 -13.75 -15.45 21.28
CA THR A 358 -14.15 -16.11 22.53
C THR A 358 -14.16 -15.10 23.67
N PRO A 359 -15.15 -15.08 24.57
CA PRO A 359 -15.11 -14.20 25.73
C PRO A 359 -13.86 -14.47 26.58
N LEU A 360 -13.22 -13.42 27.11
CA LEU A 360 -12.10 -13.61 28.02
C LEU A 360 -12.58 -14.34 29.30
N GLU A 361 -11.85 -15.39 29.66
CA GLU A 361 -12.13 -16.19 30.84
C GLU A 361 -12.11 -15.37 32.14
N ALA A 362 -12.86 -15.82 33.14
CA ALA A 362 -12.82 -15.20 34.46
C ALA A 362 -11.44 -15.44 35.11
N GLY A 363 -10.84 -14.39 35.66
CA GLY A 363 -9.52 -14.47 36.29
C GLY A 363 -8.97 -13.09 36.68
N ASP A 364 -7.72 -13.09 37.16
CA ASP A 364 -7.02 -11.86 37.59
C ASP A 364 -6.92 -10.83 36.45
N LEU A 365 -6.54 -11.25 35.24
CA LEU A 365 -6.44 -10.37 34.07
C LEU A 365 -7.76 -9.67 33.77
N ARG A 366 -8.86 -10.43 33.66
CA ARG A 366 -10.18 -9.87 33.38
C ARG A 366 -10.59 -8.85 34.45
N THR A 367 -10.41 -9.22 35.72
CA THR A 367 -10.76 -8.35 36.87
C THR A 367 -9.99 -7.04 36.83
N ARG A 368 -8.69 -7.08 36.54
CA ARG A 368 -7.86 -5.87 36.44
C ARG A 368 -8.22 -5.01 35.23
N ILE A 369 -8.56 -5.60 34.09
CA ILE A 369 -9.04 -4.86 32.91
C ILE A 369 -10.36 -4.16 33.22
N GLU A 370 -11.31 -4.86 33.84
CA GLU A 370 -12.60 -4.29 34.24
C GLU A 370 -12.41 -3.14 35.26
N ALA A 371 -11.50 -3.31 36.23
CA ALA A 371 -11.15 -2.27 37.19
C ALA A 371 -10.48 -1.05 36.53
N LEU A 372 -9.57 -1.27 35.57
CA LEU A 372 -8.93 -0.20 34.80
C LEU A 372 -9.96 0.57 33.98
N ALA A 373 -10.83 -0.13 33.26
CA ALA A 373 -11.91 0.47 32.48
C ALA A 373 -12.85 1.30 33.36
N ALA A 374 -13.22 0.78 34.53
CA ALA A 374 -14.05 1.49 35.51
C ALA A 374 -13.35 2.76 36.04
N ARG A 375 -12.04 2.68 36.36
CA ARG A 375 -11.24 3.80 36.85
C ARG A 375 -11.19 4.97 35.86
N VAL A 376 -11.16 4.69 34.56
CA VAL A 376 -11.14 5.72 33.51
C VAL A 376 -12.51 5.98 32.88
N HIS A 377 -13.58 5.45 33.48
CA HIS A 377 -14.97 5.56 32.99
C HIS A 377 -15.15 5.12 31.52
N PHE A 378 -14.35 4.15 31.07
CA PHE A 378 -14.49 3.55 29.76
C PHE A 378 -15.71 2.60 29.77
N PRO A 379 -16.69 2.78 28.86
CA PRO A 379 -17.93 2.00 28.85
C PRO A 379 -17.71 0.61 28.23
N LEU A 380 -16.91 -0.22 28.92
CA LEU A 380 -16.62 -1.60 28.56
C LEU A 380 -17.89 -2.44 28.66
N THR A 381 -18.25 -3.08 27.56
CA THR A 381 -19.41 -3.99 27.50
C THR A 381 -19.00 -5.45 27.35
N GLN A 382 -17.97 -5.72 26.53
CA GLN A 382 -17.52 -7.08 26.24
C GLN A 382 -16.00 -7.11 26.05
N LEU A 383 -15.39 -8.21 26.48
CA LEU A 383 -13.96 -8.47 26.40
C LEU A 383 -13.75 -9.82 25.72
N TYR A 384 -13.05 -9.81 24.59
CA TYR A 384 -12.86 -10.97 23.73
C TYR A 384 -11.38 -11.30 23.53
N VAL A 385 -11.12 -12.58 23.28
CA VAL A 385 -9.88 -13.11 22.73
C VAL A 385 -10.13 -13.56 21.30
N ILE A 386 -9.29 -13.10 20.37
CA ILE A 386 -9.29 -13.51 18.97
C ILE A 386 -8.19 -14.55 18.72
N ASP A 387 -8.48 -15.58 17.92
CA ASP A 387 -7.56 -16.66 17.55
C ASP A 387 -6.51 -16.23 16.50
N GLY A 388 -5.75 -15.17 16.81
CA GLY A 388 -4.71 -14.63 15.92
C GLY A 388 -3.62 -15.66 15.59
N SER A 389 -3.29 -16.54 16.54
CA SER A 389 -2.33 -17.63 16.41
C SER A 389 -2.64 -18.59 15.24
N ARG A 390 -3.90 -18.68 14.80
CA ARG A 390 -4.29 -19.47 13.63
C ARG A 390 -3.63 -18.98 12.34
N ARG A 391 -3.21 -17.71 12.29
CA ARG A 391 -2.63 -17.09 11.10
C ARG A 391 -1.18 -16.67 11.28
N SER A 392 -0.87 -16.08 12.43
CA SER A 392 0.46 -15.55 12.67
C SER A 392 0.79 -15.58 14.15
N ALA A 393 2.08 -15.69 14.46
CA ALA A 393 2.59 -15.53 15.82
C ALA A 393 2.67 -14.05 16.26
N HIS A 394 2.26 -13.08 15.42
CA HIS A 394 2.24 -11.67 15.79
C HIS A 394 1.19 -11.36 16.86
N SER A 395 1.56 -10.50 17.81
CA SER A 395 0.72 -10.06 18.93
C SER A 395 0.14 -8.67 18.71
N ASN A 396 -1.12 -8.49 19.11
CA ASN A 396 -1.80 -7.19 19.06
C ASN A 396 -2.97 -7.12 20.07
N ALA A 397 -3.47 -5.91 20.31
CA ALA A 397 -4.71 -5.63 21.03
C ALA A 397 -5.38 -4.41 20.39
N TYR A 398 -6.70 -4.36 20.44
CA TYR A 398 -7.45 -3.19 20.00
C TYR A 398 -8.81 -3.10 20.67
N PHE A 399 -9.44 -1.94 20.60
CA PHE A 399 -10.84 -1.78 20.98
C PHE A 399 -11.64 -1.19 19.82
N TYR A 400 -12.94 -1.46 19.83
CA TYR A 400 -13.87 -0.91 18.86
C TYR A 400 -15.24 -0.67 19.49
N GLY A 401 -16.14 -0.08 18.71
CA GLY A 401 -17.52 0.13 19.09
C GLY A 401 -17.91 1.60 19.16
N PHE A 402 -19.21 1.85 19.08
CA PHE A 402 -19.77 3.19 18.94
C PHE A 402 -20.45 3.63 20.24
N PHE A 403 -20.31 4.92 20.58
CA PHE A 403 -20.84 5.51 21.83
C PHE A 403 -20.54 4.70 23.10
N LYS A 404 -21.59 4.23 23.79
CA LYS A 404 -21.55 3.55 25.08
C LYS A 404 -21.37 2.04 24.98
N GLN A 405 -21.19 1.50 23.77
CA GLN A 405 -20.95 0.08 23.56
C GLN A 405 -19.52 -0.12 23.05
N LYS A 406 -18.56 -0.17 23.98
CA LYS A 406 -17.15 -0.42 23.64
C LYS A 406 -16.78 -1.85 23.97
N ARG A 407 -15.96 -2.45 23.10
CA ARG A 407 -15.48 -3.81 23.21
C ARG A 407 -13.96 -3.82 23.07
N ILE A 408 -13.29 -4.63 23.86
CA ILE A 408 -11.84 -4.84 23.79
C ILE A 408 -11.59 -6.23 23.22
N VAL A 409 -10.63 -6.34 22.31
CA VAL A 409 -10.17 -7.58 21.71
C VAL A 409 -8.68 -7.74 21.95
N LEU A 410 -8.30 -8.88 22.52
CA LEU A 410 -6.91 -9.27 22.76
C LEU A 410 -6.56 -10.43 21.84
N TYR A 411 -5.36 -10.42 21.26
CA TYR A 411 -4.86 -11.59 20.54
C TYR A 411 -4.42 -12.64 21.55
N ASP A 412 -4.72 -13.91 21.27
CA ASP A 412 -4.22 -15.05 22.03
C ASP A 412 -2.67 -15.03 22.15
N THR A 413 -1.96 -14.73 21.06
CA THR A 413 -0.50 -14.58 21.04
C THR A 413 0.03 -13.49 21.97
N LEU A 414 -0.77 -12.47 22.29
CA LEU A 414 -0.41 -11.45 23.29
C LEU A 414 -0.47 -12.05 24.70
N LEU A 415 -1.51 -12.83 24.98
CA LEU A 415 -1.73 -13.44 26.29
C LEU A 415 -0.68 -14.51 26.64
N GLU A 416 -0.13 -15.20 25.64
CA GLU A 416 0.88 -16.25 25.84
C GLU A 416 2.23 -15.73 26.36
N HIS A 417 2.55 -14.45 26.14
CA HIS A 417 3.90 -13.93 26.33
C HIS A 417 4.00 -12.64 27.12
N THR A 418 2.86 -12.05 27.49
CA THR A 418 2.77 -10.76 28.18
C THR A 418 2.07 -10.93 29.52
N GLY A 419 2.70 -10.45 30.59
CA GLY A 419 2.14 -10.56 31.94
C GLY A 419 0.92 -9.66 32.13
N THR A 420 0.13 -9.91 33.16
CA THR A 420 -1.11 -9.16 33.42
C THR A 420 -0.91 -7.64 33.50
N ASP A 421 0.12 -7.18 34.21
CA ASP A 421 0.40 -5.74 34.38
C ASP A 421 0.85 -5.08 33.07
N GLU A 422 1.57 -5.82 32.23
CA GLU A 422 2.01 -5.38 30.90
C GLU A 422 0.80 -5.28 29.95
N ILE A 423 -0.12 -6.25 29.97
CA ILE A 423 -1.37 -6.17 29.21
C ILE A 423 -2.21 -4.97 29.67
N CYS A 424 -2.32 -4.76 30.99
CA CYS A 424 -3.03 -3.60 31.53
C CYS A 424 -2.36 -2.28 31.12
N ALA A 425 -1.04 -2.24 31.00
CA ALA A 425 -0.31 -1.07 30.52
C ALA A 425 -0.54 -0.78 29.04
N VAL A 426 -0.51 -1.81 28.19
CA VAL A 426 -0.88 -1.70 26.76
C VAL A 426 -2.32 -1.21 26.63
N LEU A 427 -3.25 -1.78 27.41
CA LEU A 427 -4.63 -1.29 27.43
C LEU A 427 -4.76 0.13 27.98
N GLY A 428 -3.94 0.52 28.95
CA GLY A 428 -3.86 1.91 29.42
C GLY A 428 -3.46 2.87 28.31
N HIS A 429 -2.53 2.47 27.45
CA HIS A 429 -2.14 3.20 26.25
C HIS A 429 -3.29 3.27 25.23
N GLU A 430 -3.92 2.14 24.91
CA GLU A 430 -5.11 2.10 24.01
C GLU A 430 -6.25 3.01 24.52
N LEU A 431 -6.53 2.97 25.82
CA LEU A 431 -7.52 3.83 26.47
C LEU A 431 -7.12 5.32 26.42
N GLY A 432 -5.81 5.62 26.34
CA GLY A 432 -5.30 6.95 26.06
C GLY A 432 -5.74 7.49 24.70
N HIS A 433 -5.74 6.64 23.65
CA HIS A 433 -6.28 7.04 22.35
C HIS A 433 -7.76 7.38 22.39
N TRP A 434 -8.53 6.63 23.19
CA TRP A 434 -9.93 6.93 23.41
C TRP A 434 -10.12 8.24 24.18
N GLN A 435 -9.42 8.42 25.30
CA GLN A 435 -9.52 9.60 26.15
C GLN A 435 -9.20 10.89 25.41
N MET A 436 -8.19 10.85 24.53
CA MET A 436 -7.74 12.01 23.74
C MET A 436 -8.51 12.17 22.42
N ASN A 437 -9.55 11.36 22.18
CA ASN A 437 -10.39 11.38 20.98
C ASN A 437 -9.61 11.23 19.66
N HIS A 438 -8.50 10.48 19.65
CA HIS A 438 -7.64 10.33 18.47
C HIS A 438 -8.42 9.82 17.26
N VAL A 439 -9.23 8.77 17.43
CA VAL A 439 -10.06 8.21 16.35
C VAL A 439 -11.04 9.26 15.77
N ALA A 440 -11.64 10.10 16.62
CA ALA A 440 -12.56 11.15 16.15
C ALA A 440 -11.82 12.27 15.40
N LYS A 441 -10.64 12.68 15.89
CA LYS A 441 -9.77 13.65 15.18
C LYS A 441 -9.39 13.13 13.79
N PHE A 442 -8.91 11.88 13.72
CA PHE A 442 -8.60 11.20 12.45
C PHE A 442 -9.83 11.17 11.52
N PHE A 443 -10.98 10.75 12.04
CA PHE A 443 -12.21 10.68 11.26
C PHE A 443 -12.59 12.05 10.65
N LEU A 444 -12.57 13.12 11.43
CA LEU A 444 -12.89 14.47 10.95
C LEU A 444 -11.91 14.98 9.89
N ILE A 445 -10.61 14.75 10.09
CA ILE A 445 -9.57 15.10 9.11
C ILE A 445 -9.79 14.33 7.80
N THR A 446 -10.05 13.01 7.90
CA THR A 446 -10.37 12.18 6.73
C THR A 446 -11.63 12.66 6.03
N GLN A 447 -12.69 13.07 6.75
CA GLN A 447 -13.89 13.60 6.11
C GLN A 447 -13.65 14.91 5.37
N ALA A 448 -12.83 15.82 5.92
CA ALA A 448 -12.44 17.05 5.24
C ALA A 448 -11.60 16.77 3.98
N HIS A 449 -10.67 15.81 4.05
CA HIS A 449 -9.87 15.36 2.92
C HIS A 449 -10.74 14.72 1.83
N THR A 450 -11.62 13.78 2.19
CA THR A 450 -12.54 13.12 1.25
C THR A 450 -13.53 14.10 0.61
N PHE A 451 -14.04 15.08 1.37
CA PHE A 451 -14.85 16.17 0.80
C PHE A 451 -14.06 16.96 -0.23
N THR A 452 -12.82 17.35 0.11
CA THR A 452 -11.92 18.09 -0.80
C THR A 452 -11.63 17.28 -2.07
N LEU A 453 -11.37 15.98 -1.93
CA LEU A 453 -11.16 15.04 -3.03
C LEU A 453 -12.37 15.03 -3.98
N PHE A 454 -13.60 14.84 -3.48
CA PHE A 454 -14.78 14.84 -4.34
C PHE A 454 -15.11 16.22 -4.93
N TYR A 455 -14.86 17.29 -4.18
CA TYR A 455 -15.01 18.64 -4.70
C TYR A 455 -14.04 18.90 -5.87
N LEU A 456 -12.77 18.55 -5.73
CA LEU A 456 -11.78 18.66 -6.81
C LEU A 456 -12.12 17.75 -7.98
N PHE A 457 -12.57 16.52 -7.71
CA PHE A 457 -13.05 15.61 -8.75
C PHE A 457 -14.20 16.23 -9.57
N SER A 458 -15.16 16.89 -8.92
CA SER A 458 -16.26 17.58 -9.61
C SER A 458 -15.80 18.69 -10.57
N ARG A 459 -14.59 19.24 -10.37
CA ARG A 459 -14.01 20.25 -11.27
C ARG A 459 -13.39 19.65 -12.51
N VAL A 460 -13.00 18.38 -12.48
CA VAL A 460 -12.21 17.75 -13.55
C VAL A 460 -12.98 16.65 -14.29
N ILE A 461 -14.02 16.07 -13.68
CA ILE A 461 -14.78 14.93 -14.21
C ILE A 461 -15.37 15.15 -15.61
N ASN A 462 -15.66 16.40 -16.00
CA ASN A 462 -16.24 16.74 -17.31
C ASN A 462 -15.19 17.18 -18.33
N SER A 463 -13.90 17.06 -18.04
CA SER A 463 -12.82 17.53 -18.93
C SER A 463 -12.53 16.52 -20.05
N PRO A 464 -12.86 16.80 -21.33
CA PRO A 464 -12.64 15.84 -22.41
C PRO A 464 -11.15 15.55 -22.63
N THR A 465 -10.32 16.58 -22.49
CA THR A 465 -8.86 16.49 -22.61
C THR A 465 -8.23 15.53 -21.59
N MET A 466 -8.88 15.34 -20.44
CA MET A 466 -8.45 14.35 -19.45
C MET A 466 -8.68 12.94 -19.98
N TYR A 467 -9.89 12.61 -20.43
CA TYR A 467 -10.22 11.28 -20.95
C TYR A 467 -9.42 10.96 -22.22
N GLU A 468 -9.32 11.90 -23.15
CA GLU A 468 -8.56 11.75 -24.39
C GLU A 468 -7.08 11.43 -24.13
N SER A 469 -6.48 12.04 -23.10
CA SER A 469 -5.09 11.78 -22.72
C SER A 469 -4.84 10.32 -22.31
N PHE A 470 -5.88 9.60 -21.89
CA PHE A 470 -5.81 8.19 -21.51
C PHE A 470 -6.55 7.29 -22.51
N GLY A 471 -6.72 7.70 -23.76
CA GLY A 471 -7.27 6.86 -24.83
C GLY A 471 -8.80 6.76 -24.88
N PHE A 472 -9.52 7.57 -24.08
CA PHE A 472 -10.98 7.64 -24.10
C PHE A 472 -11.46 8.80 -24.97
N HIS A 473 -11.57 8.56 -26.29
CA HIS A 473 -11.92 9.60 -27.27
C HIS A 473 -13.43 9.79 -27.50
N GLN A 474 -14.24 8.76 -27.24
CA GLN A 474 -15.68 8.75 -27.57
C GLN A 474 -16.57 8.48 -26.36
N ALA A 475 -15.98 8.24 -25.19
CA ALA A 475 -16.70 7.92 -23.96
C ALA A 475 -16.01 8.61 -22.78
N ALA A 476 -16.79 8.98 -21.77
CA ALA A 476 -16.29 9.51 -20.51
C ALA A 476 -16.91 8.75 -19.34
N PRO A 477 -16.58 7.44 -19.15
CA PRO A 477 -17.21 6.65 -18.09
C PRO A 477 -16.83 7.19 -16.72
N LEU A 478 -17.82 7.32 -15.83
CA LEU A 478 -17.64 8.00 -14.55
C LEU A 478 -16.62 7.32 -13.64
N LEU A 479 -16.61 5.98 -13.63
CA LEU A 479 -15.62 5.21 -12.86
C LEU A 479 -14.20 5.45 -13.37
N ILE A 480 -14.01 5.47 -14.68
CA ILE A 480 -12.70 5.71 -15.31
C ILE A 480 -12.23 7.14 -15.02
N GLY A 481 -13.13 8.12 -15.13
CA GLY A 481 -12.83 9.51 -14.77
C GLY A 481 -12.33 9.63 -13.32
N PHE A 482 -12.98 8.91 -12.40
CA PHE A 482 -12.55 8.86 -11.01
C PHE A 482 -11.17 8.19 -10.84
N MET A 483 -10.90 7.08 -11.52
CA MET A 483 -9.59 6.41 -11.49
C MET A 483 -8.46 7.29 -12.04
N ILE A 484 -8.68 7.97 -13.17
CA ILE A 484 -7.72 8.93 -13.73
C ILE A 484 -7.45 10.05 -12.73
N PHE A 485 -8.52 10.58 -12.11
CA PHE A 485 -8.38 11.61 -11.08
C PHE A 485 -7.58 11.12 -9.87
N GLN A 486 -7.76 9.87 -9.43
CA GLN A 486 -6.95 9.29 -8.35
C GLN A 486 -5.46 9.28 -8.70
N TYR A 487 -5.07 8.99 -9.95
CA TYR A 487 -3.68 9.08 -10.39
C TYR A 487 -3.14 10.52 -10.34
N LEU A 488 -3.96 11.51 -10.71
CA LEU A 488 -3.60 12.93 -10.62
C LEU A 488 -3.46 13.40 -9.16
N TYR A 489 -4.18 12.77 -8.24
CA TYR A 489 -4.22 13.12 -6.83
C TYR A 489 -3.10 12.49 -5.99
N ILE A 490 -2.29 11.58 -6.57
CA ILE A 490 -1.18 10.87 -5.87
C ILE A 490 -0.26 11.81 -5.06
N PRO A 491 0.22 12.96 -5.57
CA PRO A 491 1.08 13.85 -4.77
C PRO A 491 0.43 14.34 -3.49
N VAL A 492 -0.87 14.67 -3.59
CA VAL A 492 -1.66 15.15 -2.45
C VAL A 492 -1.83 14.02 -1.45
N GLU A 493 -2.08 12.79 -1.91
CA GLU A 493 -2.14 11.60 -1.05
C GLU A 493 -0.80 11.30 -0.37
N SER A 494 0.34 11.39 -1.06
CA SER A 494 1.66 11.20 -0.44
C SER A 494 1.94 12.23 0.65
N LEU A 495 1.62 13.50 0.40
CA LEU A 495 1.77 14.56 1.41
C LEU A 495 0.81 14.37 2.59
N MET A 496 -0.44 14.01 2.30
CA MET A 496 -1.46 13.74 3.31
C MET A 496 -1.04 12.55 4.17
N SER A 497 -0.57 11.46 3.57
CA SER A 497 -0.05 10.28 4.25
C SER A 497 1.09 10.64 5.21
N PHE A 498 2.06 11.44 4.76
CA PHE A 498 3.13 11.94 5.62
C PHE A 498 2.59 12.75 6.80
N ALA A 499 1.68 13.70 6.56
CA ALA A 499 1.08 14.51 7.62
C ALA A 499 0.30 13.66 8.63
N MET A 500 -0.43 12.64 8.16
CA MET A 500 -1.16 11.71 9.02
C MET A 500 -0.22 10.83 9.86
N ASN A 501 0.93 10.41 9.31
CA ASN A 501 1.94 9.68 10.07
C ASN A 501 2.59 10.55 11.17
N VAL A 502 2.87 11.83 10.88
CA VAL A 502 3.35 12.78 11.90
C VAL A 502 2.32 12.95 13.03
N LEU A 503 1.04 13.15 12.69
CA LEU A 503 -0.03 13.23 13.67
C LEU A 503 -0.20 11.93 14.47
N SER A 504 -0.11 10.78 13.80
CA SER A 504 -0.15 9.47 14.45
C SER A 504 0.96 9.33 15.50
N ARG A 505 2.20 9.68 15.13
CA ARG A 505 3.35 9.63 16.05
C ARG A 505 3.18 10.54 17.26
N HIS A 506 2.59 11.72 17.08
CA HIS A 506 2.27 12.61 18.20
C HIS A 506 1.25 11.96 19.15
N ASN A 507 0.19 11.40 18.59
CA ASN A 507 -0.87 10.73 19.34
C ASN A 507 -0.36 9.52 20.14
N GLU A 508 0.63 8.79 19.63
CA GLU A 508 1.31 7.71 20.36
C GLU A 508 1.99 8.22 21.64
N PHE A 509 2.71 9.35 21.57
CA PHE A 509 3.33 9.95 22.75
C PHE A 509 2.31 10.48 23.75
N GLU A 510 1.17 11.02 23.28
CA GLU A 510 0.05 11.41 24.15
C GLU A 510 -0.56 10.21 24.89
N ALA A 511 -0.73 9.09 24.19
CA ALA A 511 -1.25 7.84 24.74
C ALA A 511 -0.27 7.20 25.73
N ASP A 512 1.03 7.17 25.43
CA ASP A 512 2.08 6.74 26.36
C ASP A 512 2.07 7.58 27.64
N SER A 513 2.02 8.91 27.48
CA SER A 513 1.95 9.85 28.61
C SER A 513 0.71 9.62 29.46
N TYR A 514 -0.42 9.26 28.85
CA TYR A 514 -1.64 8.92 29.57
C TYR A 514 -1.49 7.64 30.39
N ALA A 515 -0.94 6.57 29.81
CA ALA A 515 -0.67 5.32 30.52
C ALA A 515 0.30 5.51 31.70
N ILE A 516 1.31 6.36 31.55
CA ILE A 516 2.26 6.71 32.63
C ILE A 516 1.54 7.37 33.80
N ARG A 517 0.64 8.32 33.55
CA ARG A 517 -0.17 8.98 34.60
C ARG A 517 -1.11 8.02 35.33
N LEU A 518 -1.46 6.89 34.70
CA LEU A 518 -2.22 5.83 35.35
C LEU A 518 -1.35 4.93 36.27
N GLY A 519 -0.03 5.11 36.25
CA GLY A 519 0.94 4.34 37.05
C GLY A 519 1.63 3.21 36.28
N TYR A 520 1.51 3.17 34.94
CA TYR A 520 2.01 2.04 34.13
C TYR A 520 3.35 2.29 33.44
N ALA A 521 4.18 3.24 33.90
CA ALA A 521 5.45 3.58 33.23
C ALA A 521 6.37 2.36 33.03
N ALA A 522 6.70 1.64 34.11
CA ALA A 522 7.59 0.48 34.01
C ALA A 522 6.96 -0.69 33.24
N PRO A 523 5.71 -1.13 33.53
CA PRO A 523 5.07 -2.20 32.77
C PRO A 523 4.89 -1.88 31.28
N LEU A 524 4.63 -0.62 30.90
CA LEU A 524 4.53 -0.21 29.51
C LEU A 524 5.87 -0.33 28.79
N SER A 525 6.96 0.18 29.38
CA SER A 525 8.30 0.03 28.82
C SER A 525 8.67 -1.43 28.60
N THR A 526 8.40 -2.31 29.57
CA THR A 526 8.66 -3.75 29.43
C THR A 526 7.77 -4.38 28.35
N ALA A 527 6.50 -4.01 28.27
CA ALA A 527 5.57 -4.49 27.25
C ALA A 527 6.04 -4.11 25.83
N LEU A 528 6.43 -2.85 25.61
CA LEU A 528 6.90 -2.36 24.31
C LEU A 528 8.17 -3.09 23.85
N VAL A 529 9.11 -3.32 24.77
CA VAL A 529 10.32 -4.10 24.48
C VAL A 529 9.96 -5.54 24.10
N LYS A 530 9.11 -6.21 24.87
CA LYS A 530 8.67 -7.58 24.59
C LYS A 530 7.95 -7.69 23.25
N LEU A 531 7.03 -6.77 22.96
CA LEU A 531 6.33 -6.72 21.68
C LEU A 531 7.29 -6.52 20.51
N GLN A 532 8.25 -5.60 20.64
CA GLN A 532 9.26 -5.36 19.61
C GLN A 532 10.10 -6.61 19.35
N LEU A 533 10.53 -7.30 20.41
CA LEU A 533 11.33 -8.52 20.30
C LEU A 533 10.53 -9.66 19.69
N LYS A 534 9.29 -9.88 20.14
CA LYS A 534 8.42 -10.95 19.65
C LYS A 534 8.04 -10.74 18.19
N ASN A 535 7.80 -9.50 17.77
CA ASN A 535 7.48 -9.19 16.38
C ASN A 535 8.73 -8.98 15.49
N LEU A 536 9.94 -9.20 16.02
CA LEU A 536 11.22 -8.94 15.33
C LEU A 536 11.26 -7.53 14.69
N GLY A 537 10.68 -6.56 15.38
CA GLY A 537 10.54 -5.19 14.88
C GLY A 537 11.90 -4.51 14.74
N ASN A 538 11.99 -3.59 13.77
CA ASN A 538 13.22 -2.84 13.51
C ASN A 538 13.64 -1.95 14.70
N MET A 539 14.85 -2.14 15.21
CA MET A 539 15.35 -1.48 16.43
C MET A 539 16.26 -0.28 16.13
N ASN A 540 16.65 -0.06 14.88
CA ASN A 540 17.51 1.04 14.46
C ASN A 540 17.08 1.58 13.08
N PRO A 541 15.87 2.16 12.97
CA PRO A 541 15.40 2.69 11.71
C PRO A 541 16.21 3.91 11.25
N ASP A 542 16.28 4.12 9.94
CA ASP A 542 16.74 5.37 9.36
C ASP A 542 15.76 6.50 9.74
N PRO A 543 16.24 7.69 10.16
CA PRO A 543 15.35 8.77 10.59
C PRO A 543 14.42 9.29 9.49
N TRP A 544 14.85 9.30 8.23
CA TRP A 544 14.03 9.80 7.13
C TRP A 544 12.98 8.76 6.73
N TYR A 545 13.40 7.50 6.68
CA TYR A 545 12.48 6.39 6.45
C TYR A 545 11.38 6.32 7.51
N SER A 546 11.76 6.35 8.79
CA SER A 546 10.79 6.30 9.90
C SER A 546 9.90 7.55 9.96
N ALA A 547 10.45 8.74 9.69
CA ALA A 547 9.64 9.96 9.64
C ALA A 547 8.53 9.87 8.57
N TYR A 548 8.82 9.28 7.41
CA TYR A 548 7.85 9.16 6.32
C TYR A 548 6.89 7.98 6.47
N HIS A 549 7.39 6.79 6.82
CA HIS A 549 6.61 5.55 6.77
C HIS A 549 6.02 5.09 8.11
N TYR A 550 6.58 5.49 9.25
CA TYR A 550 6.14 4.94 10.53
C TYR A 550 5.00 5.77 11.13
N SER A 551 3.85 5.12 11.33
CA SER A 551 2.75 5.66 12.12
C SER A 551 3.01 5.64 13.62
N HIS A 552 3.97 4.82 14.07
CA HIS A 552 4.40 4.71 15.47
C HIS A 552 5.86 5.17 15.61
N PRO A 553 6.22 5.95 16.65
CA PRO A 553 7.61 6.31 16.87
C PRO A 553 8.47 5.06 17.14
N PRO A 554 9.74 5.04 16.71
CA PRO A 554 10.69 3.99 17.04
C PRO A 554 10.73 3.69 18.54
N LEU A 555 10.96 2.42 18.91
CA LEU A 555 10.97 1.96 20.30
C LEU A 555 11.82 2.85 21.22
N VAL A 556 13.04 3.19 20.80
CA VAL A 556 13.96 4.03 21.59
C VAL A 556 13.38 5.42 21.87
N GLU A 557 12.69 6.02 20.89
CA GLU A 557 12.05 7.33 21.08
C GLU A 557 10.94 7.25 22.15
N ARG A 558 10.14 6.17 22.13
CA ARG A 558 9.07 5.94 23.11
C ARG A 558 9.63 5.68 24.51
N LEU A 559 10.64 4.82 24.65
CA LEU A 559 11.26 4.52 25.94
C LEU A 559 11.85 5.78 26.59
N ASN A 560 12.58 6.59 25.82
CA ASN A 560 13.12 7.87 26.31
C ASN A 560 12.00 8.84 26.75
N ALA A 561 10.91 8.90 25.99
CA ALA A 561 9.75 9.73 26.35
C ALA A 561 9.09 9.23 27.65
N ILE A 562 8.95 7.92 27.81
CA ILE A 562 8.38 7.31 29.01
C ILE A 562 9.23 7.63 30.24
N GLU A 563 10.55 7.45 30.17
CA GLU A 563 11.47 7.75 31.27
C GLU A 563 11.39 9.23 31.68
N ARG A 564 11.36 10.15 30.70
CA ARG A 564 11.24 11.58 30.96
C ARG A 564 9.94 11.93 31.67
N VAL A 565 8.80 11.47 31.15
CA VAL A 565 7.48 11.78 31.73
C VAL A 565 7.34 11.14 33.12
N ALA A 566 7.83 9.90 33.31
CA ALA A 566 7.82 9.26 34.62
C ALA A 566 8.62 10.06 35.66
N ALA A 567 9.80 10.57 35.29
CA ALA A 567 10.61 11.40 36.17
C ALA A 567 9.93 12.75 36.52
N GLU A 568 9.18 13.33 35.58
CA GLU A 568 8.40 14.54 35.81
C GLU A 568 7.21 14.31 36.75
N GLU A 569 6.49 13.19 36.62
CA GLU A 569 5.36 12.87 37.49
C GLU A 569 5.83 12.59 38.93
N VAL A 570 6.95 11.90 39.12
CA VAL A 570 7.55 11.70 40.46
C VAL A 570 7.85 13.04 41.12
N LYS A 571 8.40 14.03 40.38
CA LYS A 571 8.67 15.38 40.89
C LYS A 571 7.42 16.19 41.23
N LYS A 572 6.24 15.85 40.67
CA LYS A 572 4.98 16.53 41.00
C LYS A 572 4.32 15.95 42.24
N THR A 573 4.57 14.68 42.54
CA THR A 573 3.94 13.95 43.65
C THR A 573 4.78 13.88 44.92
N GLY A 574 6.09 14.13 44.82
CA GLY A 574 7.01 14.26 45.97
C GLY A 574 7.34 15.71 46.23
#